data_AF-A0A519UY88-F1
#
_entry.id   AF-A0A519UY88-F1
#
_cell.length_a   1.000
_cell.length_b   1.000
_cell.length_c   1.000
_cell.angle_alpha   90.00
_cell.angle_beta   90.00
_cell.angle_gamma   90.00
#
_symmetry.space_group_name_H-M   'P 1'
#
loop_
_entity.id
_entity.type
_entity.pdbx_description
1 polymer ?
#
loop_
_entity_poly.entity_id
_entity_poly.type
_entity_poly.pdbx_seq_one_letter_code
_entity_poly.pdbx_strand_id
1 'polypeptide(L)'
;MIWFKSFTPEMLNNRPKNHIGAVLGIEFTEITDDSVSATMPVDERTHQPAGILHGGASVVLAETLGSIASYMCIDPEKHIA
;
A
#
# COMPACT_ATOMS: atom_id res chain seq x y z
N MET A 1 -5.31 -17.03 -8.78
CA MET A 1 -4.24 -16.23 -8.14
C MET A 1 -3.31 -15.62 -9.18
N ILE A 2 -3.19 -14.28 -9.20
CA ILE A 2 -2.30 -13.53 -10.12
C ILE A 2 -0.89 -13.30 -9.54
N TRP A 3 -0.70 -13.56 -8.25
CA TRP A 3 0.55 -13.33 -7.54
C TRP A 3 1.60 -14.39 -7.86
N PHE A 4 2.87 -13.98 -7.86
CA PHE A 4 4.03 -14.86 -8.06
C PHE A 4 4.17 -15.92 -6.96
N LYS A 5 3.75 -15.60 -5.72
CA LYS A 5 3.71 -16.50 -4.58
C LYS A 5 2.62 -16.09 -3.59
N SER A 6 2.41 -16.88 -2.54
CA SER A 6 1.52 -16.51 -1.45
C SER A 6 2.09 -15.35 -0.62
N PHE A 7 1.25 -14.35 -0.35
CA PHE A 7 1.54 -13.22 0.52
C PHE A 7 0.48 -13.12 1.61
N THR A 8 0.84 -12.51 2.74
CA THR A 8 -0.11 -12.14 3.79
C THR A 8 -0.03 -10.63 4.07
N PRO A 9 -1.10 -10.00 4.58
CA PRO A 9 -1.04 -8.61 5.02
C PRO A 9 0.07 -8.36 6.04
N GLU A 10 0.30 -9.30 6.95
CA GLU A 10 1.39 -9.22 7.95
C GLU A 10 2.78 -9.14 7.30
N MET A 11 3.05 -9.92 6.25
CA MET A 11 4.29 -9.83 5.51
C MET A 11 4.51 -8.44 4.88
N LEU A 12 3.45 -7.83 4.34
CA LEU A 12 3.53 -6.51 3.71
C LEU A 12 3.67 -5.39 4.75
N ASN A 13 3.04 -5.55 5.92
CA ASN A 13 3.12 -4.58 7.01
C ASN A 13 4.44 -4.66 7.79
N ASN A 14 5.12 -5.82 7.79
CA ASN A 14 6.42 -6.03 8.46
C ASN A 14 7.62 -5.55 7.60
N ARG A 15 7.51 -4.33 7.05
CA ARG A 15 8.55 -3.66 6.28
C ARG A 15 9.16 -2.48 7.06
N PRO A 16 10.38 -2.00 6.72
CA PRO A 16 10.96 -0.83 7.36
C PRO A 16 10.00 0.37 7.33
N LYS A 17 9.88 1.12 8.42
CA LYS A 17 8.88 2.19 8.57
C LYS A 17 9.36 3.58 8.16
N ASN A 18 10.54 3.69 7.57
CA ASN A 18 11.16 4.94 7.14
C ASN A 18 10.72 5.35 5.73
N HIS A 19 9.42 5.40 5.46
CA HIS A 19 8.84 5.78 4.17
C HIS A 19 7.46 6.46 4.33
N ILE A 20 6.98 7.09 3.26
CA ILE A 20 5.74 7.89 3.29
C ILE A 20 4.51 7.10 3.74
N GLY A 21 4.32 5.85 3.26
CA GLY A 21 3.18 5.04 3.68
C GLY A 21 3.10 4.80 5.20
N ALA A 22 4.24 4.65 5.88
CA ALA A 22 4.27 4.51 7.33
C ALA A 22 3.97 5.83 8.05
N VAL A 23 4.47 6.96 7.51
CA VAL A 23 4.14 8.31 8.02
C VAL A 23 2.63 8.56 7.96
N LEU A 24 1.99 8.18 6.86
CA LEU A 24 0.55 8.36 6.65
C LEU A 24 -0.31 7.25 7.29
N GLY A 25 0.29 6.27 7.96
CA GLY A 25 -0.46 5.19 8.63
C GLY A 25 -1.18 4.23 7.67
N ILE A 26 -0.59 3.95 6.50
CA ILE A 26 -1.13 2.96 5.56
C ILE A 26 -0.87 1.55 6.10
N GLU A 27 -1.92 0.75 6.20
CA GLU A 27 -1.87 -0.65 6.64
C GLU A 27 -2.60 -1.55 5.64
N PHE A 28 -1.93 -2.62 5.18
CA PHE A 28 -2.55 -3.65 4.34
C PHE A 28 -3.52 -4.48 5.18
N THR A 29 -4.71 -4.72 4.65
CA THR A 29 -5.81 -5.38 5.37
C THR A 29 -6.21 -6.72 4.77
N GLU A 30 -6.12 -6.88 3.45
CA GLU A 30 -6.58 -8.08 2.75
C GLU A 30 -5.79 -8.32 1.47
N ILE A 31 -5.58 -9.60 1.15
CA ILE A 31 -5.05 -10.07 -0.13
C ILE A 31 -5.95 -11.21 -0.59
N THR A 32 -6.55 -11.06 -1.77
CA THR A 32 -7.37 -12.09 -2.41
C THR A 32 -6.57 -12.76 -3.52
N ASP A 33 -7.22 -13.50 -4.42
CA ASP A 33 -6.54 -14.10 -5.58
C ASP A 33 -6.12 -13.08 -6.64
N ASP A 34 -6.74 -11.90 -6.68
CA ASP A 34 -6.57 -10.89 -7.74
C ASP A 34 -6.62 -9.44 -7.25
N SER A 35 -6.75 -9.20 -5.94
CA SER A 35 -6.71 -7.86 -5.35
C SER A 35 -5.92 -7.78 -4.04
N VAL A 36 -5.44 -6.57 -3.73
CA VAL A 36 -4.87 -6.19 -2.44
C VAL A 36 -5.62 -4.97 -1.92
N SER A 37 -5.87 -4.92 -0.62
CA SER A 37 -6.57 -3.84 0.07
C SER A 37 -5.71 -3.26 1.20
N ALA A 38 -5.85 -1.96 1.43
CA ALA A 38 -5.22 -1.27 2.55
C ALA A 38 -6.09 -0.10 3.03
N THR A 39 -5.87 0.34 4.27
CA THR A 39 -6.52 1.50 4.88
C THR A 39 -5.53 2.61 5.18
N MET A 40 -6.00 3.85 5.18
CA MET A 40 -5.23 5.04 5.57
C MET A 40 -6.13 5.94 6.44
N PRO A 41 -5.69 6.41 7.62
CA PRO A 41 -6.47 7.31 8.46
C PRO A 41 -6.69 8.66 7.77
N VAL A 42 -7.80 9.32 8.12
CA VAL A 42 -8.09 10.72 7.77
C VAL A 42 -7.90 11.58 9.01
N ASP A 43 -6.71 12.13 9.19
CA ASP A 43 -6.29 12.94 10.34
C ASP A 43 -5.37 14.10 9.91
N GLU A 44 -4.66 14.74 10.85
CA GLU A 44 -3.78 15.88 10.58
C GLU A 44 -2.71 15.63 9.51
N ARG A 45 -2.41 14.37 9.23
CA ARG A 45 -1.40 13.96 8.24
C ARG A 45 -1.97 13.83 6.82
N THR A 46 -3.29 13.68 6.69
CA THR A 46 -3.94 13.25 5.43
C THR A 46 -5.15 14.09 5.03
N HIS A 47 -5.64 15.00 5.87
CA HIS A 47 -6.65 15.99 5.48
C HIS A 47 -6.02 17.28 4.91
N GLN A 48 -6.74 17.94 4.00
CA GLN A 48 -6.36 19.27 3.48
C GLN A 48 -6.89 20.38 4.40
N PRO A 49 -6.48 21.65 4.25
CA PRO A 49 -6.89 22.76 5.13
C PRO A 49 -8.41 22.96 5.28
N ALA A 50 -9.21 22.47 4.33
CA ALA A 50 -10.67 22.47 4.40
C ALA A 50 -11.27 21.37 5.30
N GLY A 51 -10.44 20.53 5.94
CA GLY A 51 -10.86 19.47 6.86
C GLY A 51 -11.32 18.16 6.21
N ILE A 52 -11.20 18.03 4.88
CA ILE A 52 -11.53 16.81 4.14
C ILE A 52 -10.27 16.08 3.69
N LEU A 53 -10.38 14.81 3.29
CA LEU A 53 -9.27 14.03 2.75
C LEU A 53 -8.52 14.79 1.63
N HIS A 54 -7.20 14.86 1.75
CA HIS A 54 -6.33 15.48 0.76
C HIS A 54 -6.21 14.57 -0.46
N GLY A 55 -6.48 15.08 -1.67
CA GLY A 55 -6.42 14.28 -2.90
C GLY A 55 -5.06 13.62 -3.14
N GLY A 56 -3.97 14.32 -2.82
CA GLY A 56 -2.61 13.75 -2.85
C GLY A 56 -2.40 12.60 -1.86
N ALA A 57 -3.07 12.59 -0.70
CA ALA A 57 -2.98 11.46 0.23
C ALA A 57 -3.68 10.23 -0.37
N SER A 58 -4.81 10.41 -1.05
CA SER A 58 -5.47 9.35 -1.81
C SER A 58 -4.56 8.79 -2.91
N VAL A 59 -3.81 9.65 -3.61
CA VAL A 59 -2.83 9.21 -4.62
C VAL A 59 -1.69 8.44 -3.98
N VAL A 60 -1.18 8.86 -2.82
CA VAL A 60 -0.15 8.09 -2.08
C VAL A 60 -0.66 6.71 -1.71
N LEU A 61 -1.91 6.59 -1.26
CA LEU A 61 -2.54 5.29 -1.00
C LEU A 61 -2.61 4.45 -2.28
N ALA A 62 -3.18 5.00 -3.36
CA ALA A 62 -3.33 4.31 -4.63
C ALA A 62 -2.00 3.82 -5.20
N GLU A 63 -0.97 4.68 -5.23
CA GLU A 63 0.37 4.34 -5.71
C GLU A 63 1.02 3.28 -4.82
N THR A 64 0.86 3.38 -3.49
CA THR A 64 1.38 2.36 -2.55
C THR A 64 0.80 0.98 -2.82
N LEU A 65 -0.51 0.87 -3.07
CA LEU A 65 -1.14 -0.40 -3.44
C LEU A 65 -0.68 -0.87 -4.82
N GLY A 66 -0.66 0.04 -5.81
CA GLY A 66 -0.29 -0.28 -7.19
C GLY A 66 1.14 -0.83 -7.30
N SER A 67 2.11 -0.16 -6.69
CA SER A 67 3.51 -0.61 -6.71
C SER A 67 3.70 -1.95 -6.00
N ILE A 68 3.02 -2.16 -4.87
CA ILE A 68 3.12 -3.43 -4.14
C ILE A 68 2.42 -4.56 -4.90
N ALA A 69 1.26 -4.32 -5.49
CA ALA A 69 0.58 -5.30 -6.35
C ALA A 69 1.45 -5.66 -7.57
N SER A 70 2.07 -4.67 -8.21
CA SER A 70 3.01 -4.90 -9.32
C SER A 70 4.19 -5.78 -8.90
N TYR A 71 4.81 -5.47 -7.77
CA TYR A 71 5.90 -6.28 -7.19
C TYR A 71 5.44 -7.73 -6.87
N MET A 72 4.22 -7.90 -6.35
CA MET A 72 3.66 -9.23 -6.03
C MET A 72 3.41 -10.10 -7.27
N CYS A 73 3.28 -9.51 -8.46
CA CYS A 73 3.04 -10.21 -9.72
C CYS A 73 4.31 -10.71 -10.42
N ILE A 74 5.51 -10.37 -9.92
CA ILE A 74 6.78 -10.68 -10.61
C ILE A 74 7.72 -11.54 -9.77
N ASP A 75 8.63 -12.22 -10.46
CA ASP A 75 9.79 -12.88 -9.86
C ASP A 75 10.88 -11.83 -9.54
N PRO A 76 11.13 -11.52 -8.26
CA PRO A 76 12.06 -10.45 -7.87
C PRO A 76 13.53 -10.79 -8.14
N GLU A 77 13.87 -12.04 -8.48
CA GLU A 77 15.23 -12.40 -8.91
C GLU A 77 15.48 -12.03 -10.38
N LYS A 78 14.41 -11.82 -11.16
CA LYS A 78 14.49 -11.54 -12.61
C LYS A 78 14.03 -10.14 -12.99
N HIS A 79 13.15 -9.55 -12.19
CA HIS A 79 12.48 -8.29 -12.50
C HIS A 79 12.48 -7.35 -11.30
N ILE A 80 12.44 -6.05 -11.59
CA ILE A 80 12.27 -4.98 -10.59
C ILE A 80 11.02 -4.19 -10.99
N ALA A 81 10.19 -3.86 -10.00
CA ALA A 81 8.99 -3.03 -10.13
C ALA A 81 9.20 -1.67 -9.47
#